data_AF-A0A0K2UJ50-F1
#
_entry.id   AF-A0A0K2UJ50-F1
#
_cell.length_a   1.000
_cell.length_b   1.000
_cell.length_c   1.000
_cell.angle_alpha   90.00
_cell.angle_beta   90.00
_cell.angle_gamma   90.00
#
_symmetry.space_group_name_H-M   'P 1'
#
loop_
_entity.id
_entity.type
_entity.pdbx_description
1 polymer ?
#
loop_
_entity_poly.entity_id
_entity_poly.type
_entity_poly.pdbx_seq_one_letter_code
_entity_poly.pdbx_strand_id
1 'polypeptide(L)'
;MATAASLKAQLQQLATPSGSHHRDLCDKYRSVLEKVVLTLGEDELVDGLKVFIECIVHEGVSMVISRQLLSEVGTHLTSMQDSVSKAVSHHTLNVIQPRIISFEDQISAIRQHLADIYEREQNWREAA
;
A
#
# COMPACT_ATOMS: atom_id res chain seq x y z
N MET A 1 6.32 12.92 -13.09
CA MET A 1 5.53 12.35 -14.22
C MET A 1 6.09 11.06 -14.84
N ALA A 2 7.42 10.85 -14.97
CA ALA A 2 7.95 9.57 -15.50
C ALA A 2 8.01 8.42 -14.47
N THR A 3 7.83 8.72 -13.18
CA THR A 3 8.06 7.80 -12.05
C THR A 3 6.89 6.83 -11.83
N ALA A 4 5.66 7.32 -11.69
CA ALA A 4 4.48 6.48 -11.41
C ALA A 4 4.16 5.47 -12.56
N ALA A 5 4.26 5.90 -13.81
CA ALA A 5 4.05 5.03 -14.97
C ALA A 5 5.14 3.95 -15.07
N SER A 6 6.40 4.31 -14.82
CA SER A 6 7.50 3.34 -14.78
C SER A 6 7.36 2.37 -13.61
N LEU A 7 6.87 2.84 -12.45
CA LEU A 7 6.59 2.02 -11.28
C LEU A 7 5.54 0.96 -11.60
N LYS A 8 4.41 1.40 -12.18
CA LYS A 8 3.32 0.50 -12.60
C LYS A 8 3.81 -0.57 -13.57
N ALA A 9 4.59 -0.17 -14.58
CA ALA A 9 5.17 -1.12 -15.54
C ALA A 9 6.09 -2.14 -14.86
N GLN A 10 6.94 -1.71 -13.92
CA GLN A 10 7.82 -2.59 -13.16
C GLN A 10 7.03 -3.57 -12.29
N LEU A 11 5.99 -3.11 -11.60
CA LEU A 11 5.12 -3.96 -10.77
C LEU A 11 4.32 -4.97 -11.61
N GLN A 12 3.84 -4.58 -12.80
CA GLN A 12 3.15 -5.48 -13.72
C GLN A 12 4.07 -6.58 -14.27
N GLN A 13 5.35 -6.27 -14.52
CA GLN A 13 6.34 -7.28 -14.90
C GLN A 13 6.54 -8.32 -13.79
N LEU A 14 6.56 -7.87 -12.52
CA LEU A 14 6.65 -8.76 -11.36
C LEU A 14 5.40 -9.62 -11.16
N ALA A 15 4.22 -9.15 -11.57
CA ALA A 15 2.99 -9.93 -11.50
C ALA A 15 2.95 -11.09 -12.52
N THR A 16 3.87 -11.14 -13.49
CA THR A 16 3.89 -12.19 -14.51
C THR A 16 4.62 -13.43 -13.97
N PRO A 17 3.97 -14.61 -13.89
CA PRO A 17 4.55 -15.81 -13.28
C PRO A 17 5.65 -16.40 -14.16
N SER A 18 6.86 -15.87 -14.03
CA SER A 18 8.06 -16.33 -14.75
C SER A 18 8.85 -17.26 -13.84
N GLY A 19 8.31 -18.44 -13.50
CA GLY A 19 9.01 -19.53 -12.80
C GLY A 19 9.73 -19.19 -11.48
N SER A 20 9.52 -18.00 -10.92
CA SER A 20 10.27 -17.44 -9.80
C SER A 20 9.58 -17.80 -8.49
N HIS A 21 10.34 -18.23 -7.48
CA HIS A 21 9.78 -18.60 -6.17
C HIS A 21 9.06 -17.42 -5.51
N HIS A 22 7.91 -17.69 -4.86
CA HIS A 22 7.07 -16.71 -4.16
C HIS A 22 7.83 -15.75 -3.23
N ARG A 23 8.86 -16.26 -2.56
CA ARG A 23 9.72 -15.49 -1.65
C ARG A 23 10.50 -14.40 -2.39
N ASP A 24 11.11 -14.75 -3.52
CA ASP A 24 11.86 -13.83 -4.37
C ASP A 24 10.96 -12.71 -4.92
N LEU A 25 9.71 -13.05 -5.23
CA LEU A 25 8.73 -12.07 -5.69
C LEU A 25 8.37 -11.06 -4.60
N CYS A 26 8.11 -11.53 -3.38
CA CYS A 26 7.83 -10.67 -2.23
C CYS A 26 9.00 -9.71 -1.95
N ASP A 27 10.23 -10.22 -1.95
CA ASP A 27 11.43 -9.41 -1.74
C ASP A 27 11.64 -8.36 -2.85
N LYS A 28 11.30 -8.70 -4.11
CA LYS A 28 11.29 -7.73 -5.23
C LYS A 28 10.27 -6.61 -5.02
N TYR A 29 9.04 -6.94 -4.60
CA TYR A 29 8.03 -5.92 -4.30
C TYR A 29 8.46 -5.02 -3.14
N ARG A 30 9.05 -5.58 -2.09
CA ARG A 30 9.62 -4.80 -0.96
C ARG A 30 10.69 -3.83 -1.43
N SER A 31 11.63 -4.29 -2.24
CA SER A 31 12.68 -3.42 -2.77
C SER A 31 12.10 -2.27 -3.60
N VAL A 32 11.02 -2.51 -4.35
CA VAL A 32 10.28 -1.44 -5.05
C VAL A 32 9.61 -0.48 -4.06
N LEU A 33 8.96 -0.99 -3.01
CA LEU A 33 8.34 -0.17 -1.97
C LEU A 33 9.37 0.72 -1.26
N GLU A 34 10.51 0.16 -0.84
CA GLU A 34 11.59 0.94 -0.23
C GLU A 34 12.12 2.01 -1.19
N LYS A 35 12.28 1.66 -2.47
CA LYS A 35 12.70 2.64 -3.49
C LYS A 35 11.68 3.77 -3.64
N VAL A 36 10.38 3.49 -3.62
CA VAL A 36 9.30 4.50 -3.65
C VAL A 36 9.44 5.44 -2.46
N VAL A 37 9.56 4.89 -1.25
CA VAL A 37 9.66 5.67 -0.01
C VAL A 37 10.93 6.52 0.05
N LEU A 38 12.05 6.00 -0.45
CA LEU A 38 13.35 6.69 -0.38
C LEU A 38 13.61 7.66 -1.54
N THR A 39 13.00 7.45 -2.70
CA THR A 39 13.32 8.20 -3.93
C THR A 39 12.30 9.30 -4.25
N LEU A 40 11.05 9.14 -3.84
CA LEU A 40 9.98 10.09 -4.16
C LEU A 40 9.89 11.20 -3.09
N GLY A 41 9.66 12.44 -3.53
CA GLY A 41 9.29 13.55 -2.64
C GLY A 41 7.85 13.41 -2.15
N GLU A 42 7.47 14.15 -1.10
CA GLU A 42 6.18 14.03 -0.41
C GLU A 42 4.95 14.04 -1.35
N ASP A 43 4.93 14.91 -2.36
CA ASP A 43 3.85 14.99 -3.36
C ASP A 43 3.75 13.74 -4.27
N GLU A 44 4.89 13.24 -4.77
CA GLU A 44 4.90 12.04 -5.64
C GLU A 44 4.84 10.74 -4.82
N LEU A 45 5.18 10.77 -3.52
CA LEU A 45 5.16 9.61 -2.63
C LEU A 45 3.74 9.05 -2.48
N VAL A 46 2.76 9.93 -2.27
CA VAL A 46 1.35 9.54 -2.15
C VAL A 46 0.89 8.83 -3.43
N ASP A 47 1.21 9.38 -4.60
CA ASP A 47 0.84 8.78 -5.89
C ASP A 47 1.54 7.43 -6.12
N GLY A 48 2.84 7.37 -5.80
CA GLY A 48 3.62 6.13 -5.90
C GLY A 48 3.09 5.01 -5.02
N LEU A 49 2.72 5.32 -3.76
CA LEU A 49 2.12 4.35 -2.85
C LEU A 49 0.75 3.88 -3.33
N LYS A 50 -0.09 4.79 -3.84
CA LYS A 50 -1.41 4.44 -4.41
C LYS A 50 -1.26 3.45 -5.57
N VAL A 51 -0.37 3.76 -6.52
CA VAL A 51 -0.07 2.86 -7.66
C VAL A 51 0.46 1.51 -7.19
N PHE A 52 1.32 1.51 -6.16
CA PHE A 52 1.84 0.28 -5.57
C PHE A 52 0.71 -0.59 -5.00
N ILE A 53 -0.19 0.02 -4.22
CA ILE A 53 -1.35 -0.66 -3.62
C ILE A 53 -2.26 -1.26 -4.70
N GLU A 54 -2.61 -0.48 -5.73
CA GLU A 54 -3.41 -0.96 -6.87
C GLU A 54 -2.78 -2.18 -7.57
N CYS A 55 -1.44 -2.23 -7.65
CA CYS A 55 -0.75 -3.36 -8.26
C CYS A 55 -0.78 -4.61 -7.37
N ILE A 56 -0.54 -4.48 -6.06
CA ILE A 56 -0.46 -5.65 -5.16
C ILE A 56 -1.84 -6.26 -4.87
N VAL A 57 -2.91 -5.48 -4.95
CA VAL A 57 -4.29 -5.99 -4.77
C VAL A 57 -4.88 -6.59 -6.04
N HIS A 58 -4.21 -6.39 -7.18
CA HIS A 58 -4.63 -6.93 -8.47
C HIS A 58 -4.68 -8.46 -8.43
N GLU A 59 -5.64 -9.06 -9.13
CA GLU A 59 -5.88 -10.52 -9.08
C GLU A 59 -4.70 -11.36 -9.59
N GLY A 60 -3.81 -10.76 -10.37
CA GLY A 60 -2.57 -11.40 -10.84
C GLY A 60 -1.53 -11.65 -9.75
N VAL A 61 -1.64 -11.00 -8.59
CA VAL A 61 -0.72 -11.19 -7.46
C VAL A 61 -1.33 -12.18 -6.47
N SER A 62 -0.50 -13.12 -6.00
CA SER A 62 -0.94 -14.09 -5.01
C SER A 62 -1.39 -13.43 -3.72
N MET A 63 -2.55 -13.84 -3.20
CA MET A 63 -3.14 -13.34 -1.95
C MET A 63 -2.17 -13.33 -0.76
N VAL A 64 -1.34 -14.37 -0.60
CA VAL A 64 -0.33 -14.43 0.48
C VAL A 64 0.69 -13.28 0.39
N ILE A 65 1.18 -12.98 -0.81
CA ILE A 65 2.13 -11.89 -1.04
C ILE A 65 1.42 -10.55 -0.83
N SER A 66 0.22 -10.38 -1.38
CA SER A 66 -0.57 -9.15 -1.21
C SER A 66 -0.80 -8.82 0.26
N ARG A 67 -1.14 -9.80 1.10
CA ARG A 67 -1.34 -9.62 2.54
C ARG A 67 -0.06 -9.18 3.25
N GLN A 68 1.06 -9.82 2.93
CA GLN A 68 2.37 -9.48 3.52
C GLN A 68 2.76 -8.04 3.17
N LEU A 69 2.66 -7.67 1.89
CA LEU A 69 3.00 -6.33 1.41
C LEU A 69 2.07 -5.27 1.97
N LEU A 70 0.76 -5.53 2.07
CA LEU A 70 -0.19 -4.60 2.69
C LEU A 70 0.13 -4.36 4.18
N SER A 71 0.52 -5.40 4.92
CA SER A 71 0.94 -5.27 6.31
C SER A 71 2.18 -4.37 6.44
N GLU A 72 3.11 -4.49 5.50
CA GLU A 72 4.32 -3.68 5.46
C GLU A 72 4.02 -2.23 5.10
N VAL A 73 3.20 -2.00 4.08
CA VAL A 73 2.70 -0.66 3.74
C VAL A 73 2.05 -0.03 4.96
N GLY A 74 1.13 -0.72 5.65
CA GLY A 74 0.51 -0.21 6.89
C GLY A 74 1.54 0.18 7.96
N THR A 75 2.61 -0.61 8.13
CA THR A 75 3.70 -0.30 9.07
C THR A 75 4.50 0.93 8.63
N HIS A 76 4.76 1.10 7.33
CA HIS A 76 5.40 2.31 6.83
C HIS A 76 4.52 3.55 7.03
N LEU A 77 3.21 3.43 6.81
CA LEU A 77 2.25 4.52 7.00
C LEU A 77 2.23 5.04 8.44
N THR A 78 2.49 4.19 9.46
CA THR A 78 2.56 4.66 10.86
C THR A 78 3.79 5.51 11.16
N SER A 79 4.87 5.35 10.40
CA SER A 79 6.09 6.15 10.51
C SER A 79 6.12 7.41 9.64
N MET A 80 5.17 7.54 8.72
CA MET A 80 5.05 8.67 7.79
C MET A 80 4.24 9.81 8.41
N GLN A 81 4.28 10.98 7.77
CA GLN A 81 3.43 12.11 8.15
C GLN A 81 1.94 11.74 8.06
N ASP A 82 1.16 12.26 9.00
CA ASP A 82 -0.27 11.97 9.13
C ASP A 82 -1.06 12.33 7.86
N SER A 83 -0.68 13.41 7.15
CA SER A 83 -1.32 13.83 5.90
C SER A 83 -1.13 12.80 4.78
N VAL A 84 0.09 12.28 4.60
CA VAL A 84 0.42 11.23 3.62
C VAL A 84 -0.26 9.93 4.01
N SER A 85 -0.12 9.52 5.28
CA SER A 85 -0.70 8.30 5.80
C SER A 85 -2.22 8.26 5.60
N LYS A 86 -2.92 9.33 5.96
CA LYS A 86 -4.36 9.46 5.76
C LYS A 86 -4.77 9.32 4.29
N ALA A 87 -4.09 10.04 3.39
CA ALA A 87 -4.41 10.02 1.97
C ALA A 87 -4.22 8.63 1.34
N VAL A 88 -3.17 7.91 1.75
CA VAL A 88 -2.90 6.54 1.28
C VAL A 88 -3.84 5.53 1.93
N SER A 89 -4.11 5.62 3.23
CA SER A 89 -5.06 4.74 3.94
C SER A 89 -6.45 4.79 3.34
N HIS A 90 -7.00 5.99 3.09
CA HIS A 90 -8.31 6.14 2.44
C HIS A 90 -8.35 5.51 1.04
N HIS A 91 -7.30 5.73 0.25
CA HIS A 91 -7.21 5.12 -1.07
C HIS A 91 -7.10 3.59 -0.99
N THR A 92 -6.31 3.08 -0.05
CA THR A 92 -6.15 1.64 0.19
C THR A 92 -7.47 0.97 0.51
N LEU A 93 -8.28 1.57 1.39
CA LEU A 93 -9.60 1.05 1.76
C LEU A 93 -10.54 0.97 0.55
N ASN A 94 -10.55 2.00 -0.30
CA ASN A 94 -11.37 2.02 -1.51
C ASN A 94 -10.95 0.93 -2.50
N VAL A 95 -9.65 0.76 -2.73
CA VAL A 95 -9.10 -0.21 -3.68
C VAL A 95 -9.31 -1.65 -3.19
N ILE A 96 -9.20 -1.89 -1.88
CA ILE A 96 -9.37 -3.22 -1.28
C ILE A 96 -10.85 -3.60 -1.12
N GLN A 97 -11.77 -2.63 -1.15
CA GLN A 97 -13.20 -2.84 -0.88
C GLN A 97 -13.85 -4.03 -1.62
N PRO A 98 -13.59 -4.29 -2.92
CA PRO A 98 -14.14 -5.45 -3.62
C PRO A 98 -13.70 -6.80 -3.03
N ARG A 99 -12.55 -6.82 -2.34
CA ARG A 99 -11.92 -7.99 -1.72
C ARG A 99 -11.85 -7.85 -0.20
N ILE A 100 -12.78 -7.11 0.42
CA ILE A 100 -12.80 -6.83 1.87
C ILE A 100 -12.66 -8.09 2.73
N ILE A 101 -13.36 -9.17 2.36
CA ILE A 101 -13.31 -10.47 3.07
C ILE A 101 -11.91 -11.11 2.99
N SER A 102 -11.19 -10.88 1.89
CA SER A 102 -9.83 -11.42 1.70
C SER A 102 -8.74 -10.62 2.41
N PHE A 103 -9.04 -9.44 2.95
CA PHE A 103 -8.04 -8.54 3.56
C PHE A 103 -8.53 -7.95 4.88
N GLU A 104 -9.47 -8.62 5.55
CA GLU A 104 -10.15 -8.14 6.76
C GLU A 104 -9.17 -7.66 7.84
N ASP A 105 -8.15 -8.45 8.17
CA ASP A 105 -7.09 -8.07 9.13
C ASP A 105 -6.35 -6.80 8.73
N GLN A 106 -5.90 -6.73 7.46
CA GLN A 106 -5.16 -5.57 6.95
C GLN A 106 -6.03 -4.31 6.97
N ILE A 107 -7.31 -4.44 6.64
CA ILE A 107 -8.28 -3.34 6.67
C ILE A 107 -8.52 -2.87 8.10
N SER A 108 -8.67 -3.80 9.04
CA SER A 108 -8.85 -3.49 10.46
C SER A 108 -7.65 -2.68 10.98
N ALA A 109 -6.44 -3.13 10.70
CA ALA A 109 -5.21 -2.42 11.09
C ALA A 109 -5.11 -1.01 10.48
N ILE A 110 -5.43 -0.85 9.19
CA ILE A 110 -5.41 0.46 8.51
C ILE A 110 -6.49 1.40 9.09
N ARG A 111 -7.70 0.89 9.35
CA ARG A 111 -8.79 1.67 9.96
C ARG A 111 -8.42 2.12 11.37
N GLN A 112 -7.82 1.24 12.16
CA GLN A 112 -7.38 1.57 13.50
C GLN A 112 -6.33 2.68 13.48
N HIS A 113 -5.30 2.57 12.62
CA HIS A 113 -4.31 3.63 12.45
C HIS A 113 -4.92 4.96 11.97
N LEU A 114 -5.91 4.89 11.08
CA LEU A 114 -6.63 6.06 10.60
C LEU A 114 -7.43 6.74 11.72
N ALA A 115 -8.08 5.96 12.59
CA ALA A 115 -8.75 6.47 13.78
C ALA A 115 -7.75 7.15 14.74
N ASP A 116 -6.58 6.53 14.98
CA ASP A 116 -5.52 7.13 15.81
C ASP A 116 -5.01 8.46 15.24
N ILE A 117 -4.94 8.60 13.91
CA ILE A 117 -4.62 9.89 13.26
C ILE A 117 -5.72 10.92 13.53
N TYR A 118 -6.99 10.56 13.31
CA TYR A 118 -8.11 11.47 13.52
C TYR A 118 -8.28 11.87 14.99
N GLU A 119 -7.97 10.98 15.93
CA GLU A 119 -7.95 11.26 17.35
C GLU A 119 -6.90 12.32 17.69
N ARG A 120 -5.67 12.18 17.15
CA ARG A 120 -4.58 13.16 17.31
C ARG A 120 -4.91 14.53 16.74
N GLU A 121 -5.68 14.58 15.65
CA GLU A 121 -6.17 15.82 15.05
C GLU A 121 -7.42 16.40 15.71
N GLN A 122 -7.91 15.79 16.80
CA GLN A 122 -9.16 16.18 17.48
C GLN A 122 -10.41 16.10 16.59
N ASN A 123 -10.38 15.27 15.55
CA ASN A 123 -11.50 15.06 14.63
C ASN A 123 -12.30 13.81 15.02
N TRP A 124 -12.96 13.89 16.18
CA TRP A 124 -13.68 12.77 16.82
C TRP A 124 -14.81 12.18 15.97
N ARG A 125 -15.33 12.93 15.00
CA ARG A 125 -16.39 12.43 14.10
C ARG A 125 -15.87 11.48 13.03
N GLU A 126 -14.64 11.67 12.57
CA GLU A 126 -14.03 10.80 11.58
C GLU A 126 -13.22 9.66 12.21
N ALA A 127 -12.94 9.76 13.52
CA ALA A 127 -12.32 8.68 14.30
C ALA A 127 -13.30 7.58 14.76
N ALA A 128 -14.61 7.84 14.74
CA ALA A 128 -15.66 6.99 15.32
C ALA A 128 -16.45 6.15 14.30
#